data_AF-A0A354HWC7-F1
#
_entry.id   AF-A0A354HWC7-F1
#
_cell.length_a   1.000
_cell.length_b   1.000
_cell.length_c   1.000
_cell.angle_alpha   90.00
_cell.angle_beta   90.00
_cell.angle_gamma   90.00
#
_symmetry.space_group_name_H-M   'P 1'
#
loop_
_entity.id
_entity.type
_entity.pdbx_description
1 polymer ?
#
loop_
_entity_poly.entity_id
_entity_poly.type
_entity_poly.pdbx_seq_one_letter_code
_entity_poly.pdbx_strand_id
1 'polypeptide(L)'
;MIARWRLHRYHEPLRNDCSVTRTDGIDLDSIVVAEMEAWYFNLLDTAPPDLLVTADIATEVAMSRDPDGVARIPLPPGIRRVTEVVVSSWPCPAQIVTDPHSPTARRQRHKFTRAGSSSPVAIHCGGVLTLCSVPPRGRLTTLTVVRDPDPGSYPIDTRALDLI
;
A
#
# COMPACT_ATOMS: atom_id res chain seq x y z
N MET A 1 -1.80 -20.72 1.55
CA MET A 1 -2.87 -19.70 1.57
C MET A 1 -4.21 -20.29 1.11
N ILE A 2 -4.29 -20.90 -0.08
CA ILE A 2 -5.55 -21.45 -0.64
C ILE A 2 -6.34 -22.38 0.30
N ALA A 3 -5.67 -23.25 1.06
CA ALA A 3 -6.33 -24.13 2.03
C ALA A 3 -7.03 -23.33 3.15
N ARG A 4 -6.43 -22.23 3.62
CA ARG A 4 -7.05 -21.32 4.60
C ARG A 4 -8.22 -20.57 3.98
N TRP A 5 -8.05 -20.03 2.77
CA TRP A 5 -9.12 -19.38 2.02
C TRP A 5 -10.36 -20.27 1.88
N ARG A 6 -10.16 -21.54 1.48
CA ARG A 6 -11.25 -22.51 1.35
C ARG A 6 -11.96 -22.79 2.68
N LEU A 7 -11.20 -22.93 3.76
CA LEU A 7 -11.75 -23.19 5.09
C LEU A 7 -12.61 -22.01 5.58
N HIS A 8 -12.17 -20.77 5.34
CA HIS A 8 -12.91 -19.57 5.72
C HIS A 8 -14.16 -19.33 4.87
N ARG A 9 -14.11 -19.61 3.56
CA ARG A 9 -15.18 -19.23 2.62
C ARG A 9 -16.21 -20.32 2.31
N TYR A 10 -15.80 -21.58 2.35
CA TYR A 10 -16.67 -22.73 2.04
C TYR A 10 -16.98 -23.59 3.27
N HIS A 11 -16.40 -23.28 4.45
CA HIS A 11 -16.73 -23.85 5.77
C HIS A 11 -16.75 -25.38 5.89
N GLU A 12 -16.19 -26.13 4.94
CA GLU A 12 -16.17 -27.59 5.02
C GLU A 12 -14.79 -28.09 5.47
N PRO A 13 -14.70 -28.80 6.62
CA PRO A 13 -13.48 -29.53 6.93
C PRO A 13 -13.26 -30.59 5.85
N LEU A 14 -12.04 -30.66 5.33
CA LEU A 14 -11.66 -31.69 4.36
C LEU A 14 -11.94 -33.06 4.98
N ARG A 15 -13.01 -33.73 4.56
CA ARG A 15 -13.18 -35.16 4.81
C ARG A 15 -12.14 -35.88 3.96
N ASN A 16 -11.06 -36.27 4.61
CA ASN A 16 -9.87 -36.90 4.04
C ASN A 16 -9.99 -38.43 3.94
N ASP A 17 -11.19 -38.98 4.18
CA ASP A 17 -11.53 -40.41 4.06
C ASP A 17 -12.11 -40.77 2.68
N CYS A 18 -12.31 -39.80 1.80
CA CYS A 18 -12.95 -39.98 0.50
C CYS A 18 -12.40 -38.97 -0.53
N SER A 19 -12.02 -39.43 -1.72
CA SER A 19 -11.72 -38.56 -2.85
C SER A 19 -12.93 -38.46 -3.78
N VAL A 20 -13.58 -37.30 -3.81
CA VAL A 20 -14.64 -37.02 -4.80
C VAL A 20 -14.01 -36.32 -6.00
N THR A 21 -13.79 -37.06 -7.08
CA THR A 21 -13.36 -36.50 -8.36
C THR A 21 -14.60 -36.20 -9.19
N ARG A 22 -14.99 -34.93 -9.28
CA ARG A 22 -16.05 -34.47 -10.17
C ARG A 22 -15.43 -33.78 -11.37
N THR A 23 -15.45 -34.45 -12.53
CA THR A 23 -14.99 -33.89 -13.79
C THR A 23 -16.08 -33.02 -14.40
N ASP A 24 -16.33 -31.85 -13.82
CA ASP A 24 -17.04 -30.78 -14.53
C ASP A 24 -16.01 -30.09 -15.46
N GLY A 25 -16.42 -29.65 -16.66
CA GLY A 25 -15.52 -29.02 -17.64
C GLY A 25 -14.97 -27.65 -17.25
N ILE A 26 -15.12 -27.24 -15.98
CA ILE A 26 -14.75 -25.94 -15.43
C ILE A 26 -13.67 -26.16 -14.37
N ASP A 27 -12.54 -25.47 -14.55
CA ASP A 27 -11.42 -25.50 -13.61
C ASP A 27 -11.75 -24.67 -12.36
N LEU A 28 -12.40 -25.31 -11.37
CA LEU A 28 -12.78 -24.69 -10.11
C LEU A 28 -11.58 -24.19 -9.31
N ASP A 29 -10.44 -24.87 -9.40
CA ASP A 29 -9.23 -24.47 -8.69
C ASP A 29 -8.72 -23.12 -9.21
N SER A 30 -8.73 -22.93 -10.53
CA SER A 30 -8.34 -21.65 -11.14
C SER A 30 -9.25 -20.48 -10.70
N ILE A 31 -10.56 -20.73 -10.57
CA ILE A 31 -11.53 -19.73 -10.13
C ILE A 31 -11.27 -19.33 -8.67
N VAL A 32 -11.09 -20.31 -7.79
CA VAL A 32 -10.83 -20.06 -6.36
C VAL A 32 -9.52 -19.29 -6.16
N VAL A 33 -8.48 -19.61 -6.94
CA VAL A 33 -7.21 -18.85 -6.91
C VAL A 33 -7.44 -17.42 -7.35
N ALA A 34 -8.13 -17.20 -8.47
CA ALA A 34 -8.39 -15.85 -8.99
C ALA A 34 -9.19 -14.99 -7.99
N GLU A 35 -10.19 -15.56 -7.32
CA GLU A 35 -10.96 -14.86 -6.29
C GLU A 35 -10.10 -14.49 -5.07
N MET A 36 -9.28 -15.44 -4.60
CA MET A 36 -8.37 -15.23 -3.47
C MET A 36 -7.35 -14.12 -3.79
N GLU A 37 -6.78 -14.14 -4.99
CA GLU A 37 -5.83 -13.11 -5.44
C GLU A 37 -6.49 -11.74 -5.56
N ALA A 38 -7.69 -11.66 -6.15
CA ALA A 38 -8.44 -10.42 -6.24
C ALA A 38 -8.75 -9.83 -4.86
N TRP A 39 -9.18 -10.67 -3.90
CA TRP A 39 -9.37 -10.24 -2.51
C TRP A 39 -8.08 -9.74 -1.87
N TYR A 40 -6.99 -10.50 -2.04
CA TYR A 40 -5.71 -10.16 -1.43
C TYR A 40 -5.15 -8.84 -1.96
N PHE A 41 -5.22 -8.61 -3.27
CA PHE A 41 -4.79 -7.35 -3.87
C PHE A 41 -5.64 -6.17 -3.43
N ASN A 42 -6.96 -6.35 -3.32
CA ASN A 42 -7.84 -5.34 -2.75
C ASN A 42 -7.51 -5.04 -1.28
N LEU A 43 -7.15 -6.07 -0.50
CA LEU A 43 -6.70 -5.91 0.89
C LEU A 43 -5.44 -5.02 0.95
N LEU A 44 -4.43 -5.27 0.10
CA LEU A 44 -3.22 -4.43 0.08
C LEU A 44 -3.54 -2.96 -0.25
N ASP A 45 -4.51 -2.72 -1.12
CA ASP A 45 -4.89 -1.38 -1.57
C ASP A 45 -5.69 -0.60 -0.52
N THR A 46 -6.54 -1.28 0.24
CA THR A 46 -7.60 -0.62 1.04
C THR A 46 -7.48 -0.82 2.54
N ALA A 47 -6.86 -1.91 3.00
CA ALA A 47 -6.87 -2.27 4.42
C ALA A 47 -6.10 -1.26 5.29
N PRO A 48 -6.41 -1.21 6.60
CA PRO A 48 -5.56 -0.54 7.58
C PRO A 48 -4.12 -1.09 7.53
N PRO A 49 -3.09 -0.22 7.61
CA PRO A 49 -1.68 -0.65 7.57
C PRO A 49 -1.33 -1.69 8.63
N ASP A 50 -2.00 -1.67 9.78
CA ASP A 50 -1.77 -2.59 10.91
C ASP A 50 -2.09 -4.06 10.60
N LEU A 51 -2.78 -4.34 9.49
CA LEU A 51 -3.11 -5.69 9.02
C LEU A 51 -2.17 -6.17 7.91
N LEU A 52 -1.29 -5.29 7.43
CA LEU A 52 -0.45 -5.50 6.27
C LEU A 52 1.02 -5.63 6.70
N VAL A 53 1.77 -6.42 5.94
CA VAL A 53 3.23 -6.41 6.06
C VAL A 53 3.75 -5.16 5.36
N THR A 54 4.29 -4.24 6.15
CA THR A 54 4.86 -2.98 5.68
C THR A 54 6.37 -2.97 5.85
N ALA A 55 7.05 -2.16 5.05
CA ALA A 55 8.49 -1.95 5.12
C ALA A 55 8.81 -0.46 5.14
N ASP A 56 9.72 -0.04 6.02
CA ASP A 56 10.30 1.30 5.97
C ASP A 56 11.46 1.31 4.98
N ILE A 57 11.36 2.18 3.97
CA ILE A 57 12.35 2.32 2.89
C ILE A 57 13.02 3.69 2.90
N ALA A 58 12.90 4.46 3.99
CA ALA A 58 13.43 5.82 4.07
C ALA A 58 14.93 5.91 3.73
N THR A 59 15.72 4.88 4.07
CA THR A 59 17.15 4.80 3.78
C THR A 59 17.49 4.29 2.39
N GLU A 60 16.55 3.64 1.71
CA GLU A 60 16.74 3.06 0.37
C GLU A 60 16.52 4.10 -0.74
N VAL A 61 15.82 5.20 -0.44
CA VAL A 61 15.41 6.21 -1.43
C VAL A 61 16.18 7.51 -1.28
N ALA A 62 16.38 8.19 -2.41
CA ALA A 62 16.94 9.54 -2.43
C ALA A 62 15.82 10.58 -2.54
N MET A 63 15.89 11.62 -1.71
CA MET A 63 14.98 12.76 -1.77
C MET A 63 15.69 13.96 -2.41
N SER A 64 15.22 14.39 -3.57
CA SER A 64 15.64 15.65 -4.21
C SER A 64 14.70 16.78 -3.79
N ARG A 65 15.21 18.01 -3.67
CA ARG A 65 14.45 19.17 -3.24
C ARG A 65 14.63 20.35 -4.15
N ASP A 66 13.51 20.97 -4.49
CA ASP A 66 13.43 22.21 -5.23
C ASP A 66 13.56 23.41 -4.26
N PRO A 67 14.09 24.56 -4.71
CA PRO A 67 14.21 25.78 -3.91
C PRO A 67 12.88 26.27 -3.32
N ASP A 68 11.77 25.92 -3.99
CA ASP A 68 10.42 26.25 -3.55
C ASP A 68 9.94 25.40 -2.37
N GLY A 69 10.74 24.48 -1.83
CA GLY A 69 10.36 23.62 -0.70
C GLY A 69 9.43 22.48 -1.11
N VAL A 70 9.50 22.08 -2.37
CA VAL A 70 8.89 20.84 -2.89
C VAL A 70 9.99 19.79 -2.94
N ALA A 71 9.74 18.62 -2.39
CA ALA A 71 10.65 17.47 -2.52
C ALA A 71 10.05 16.40 -3.42
N ARG A 72 10.90 15.67 -4.13
CA ARG A 72 10.51 14.54 -4.98
C ARG A 72 11.33 13.33 -4.59
N ILE A 73 10.64 12.20 -4.48
CA ILE A 73 11.21 10.91 -4.12
C ILE A 73 10.75 9.92 -5.18
N PRO A 74 11.62 9.50 -6.11
CA PRO A 74 11.32 8.40 -7.01
C PRO A 74 11.21 7.11 -6.19
N LEU A 75 10.10 6.41 -6.32
CA LEU A 75 9.87 5.14 -5.64
C LEU A 75 10.42 3.98 -6.49
N PRO A 76 11.11 3.02 -5.87
CA PRO A 76 11.46 1.76 -6.52
C PRO A 76 10.24 1.04 -7.14
N PRO A 77 10.46 0.21 -8.18
CA PRO A 77 9.39 -0.63 -8.72
C PRO A 77 8.88 -1.64 -7.68
N GLY A 78 7.64 -2.10 -7.83
CA GLY A 78 7.01 -3.05 -6.90
C GLY A 78 6.50 -2.43 -5.60
N ILE A 79 6.46 -1.09 -5.51
CA ILE A 79 5.74 -0.39 -4.43
C ILE A 79 4.29 -0.22 -4.86
N ARG A 80 3.40 -0.87 -4.12
CA ARG A 80 1.96 -0.83 -4.38
C ARG A 80 1.31 0.38 -3.74
N ARG A 81 1.63 0.63 -2.46
CA ARG A 81 0.99 1.67 -1.66
C ARG A 81 1.96 2.30 -0.68
N VAL A 82 1.90 3.63 -0.55
CA VAL A 82 2.57 4.37 0.53
C VAL A 82 1.56 4.52 1.67
N THR A 83 1.98 4.20 2.89
CA THR A 83 1.12 4.21 4.09
C THR A 83 1.48 5.33 5.05
N GLU A 84 2.77 5.66 5.15
CA GLU A 84 3.23 6.73 6.04
C GLU A 84 4.46 7.44 5.47
N VAL A 85 4.54 8.76 5.69
CA VAL A 85 5.70 9.57 5.33
C VAL A 85 5.95 10.60 6.42
N VAL A 86 7.16 10.60 6.97
CA VAL A 86 7.58 11.55 8.00
C VAL A 86 8.90 12.19 7.61
N VAL A 87 8.94 13.53 7.72
CA VAL A 87 10.15 14.33 7.59
C VAL A 87 10.50 14.88 8.98
N SER A 88 11.79 14.92 9.31
CA SER A 88 12.32 15.30 10.63
C SER A 88 11.88 16.68 11.15
N SER A 89 11.34 17.53 10.27
CA SER A 89 10.87 18.88 10.58
C SER A 89 9.35 19.00 10.71
N TRP A 90 8.62 17.91 10.48
CA TRP A 90 7.17 17.86 10.60
C TRP A 90 6.79 17.31 11.97
N PRO A 91 5.77 17.89 12.64
CA PRO A 91 5.30 17.41 13.94
C PRO A 91 4.38 16.19 13.80
N CYS A 92 3.93 15.86 12.59
CA CYS A 92 3.03 14.76 12.30
C CYS A 92 3.33 14.15 10.91
N PRO A 93 2.87 12.90 10.66
CA PRO A 93 2.96 12.29 9.34
C PRO A 93 2.17 13.06 8.28
N ALA A 94 2.62 12.96 7.03
CA ALA A 94 1.91 13.57 5.92
C ALA A 94 0.63 12.82 5.55
N GLN A 95 -0.39 13.57 5.18
CA GLN A 95 -1.54 13.02 4.49
C GLN A 95 -1.13 12.58 3.09
N ILE A 96 -1.32 11.30 2.79
CA ILE A 96 -1.01 10.72 1.48
C ILE A 96 -2.21 10.87 0.57
N VAL A 97 -1.96 11.41 -0.62
CA VAL A 97 -2.96 11.65 -1.66
C VAL A 97 -2.50 10.93 -2.91
N THR A 98 -3.29 9.96 -3.37
CA THR A 98 -3.00 9.17 -4.57
C THR A 98 -3.66 9.74 -5.83
N ASP A 99 -4.77 10.47 -5.68
CA ASP A 99 -5.44 11.14 -6.79
C ASP A 99 -4.83 12.54 -7.05
N PRO A 100 -4.10 12.74 -8.16
CA PRO A 100 -3.50 14.03 -8.51
C PRO A 100 -4.53 15.10 -8.91
N HIS A 101 -5.79 14.72 -9.18
CA HIS A 101 -6.88 15.63 -9.52
C HIS A 101 -7.74 16.03 -8.32
N SER A 102 -7.52 15.40 -7.17
CA SER A 102 -8.22 15.74 -5.94
C SER A 102 -8.06 17.22 -5.56
N PRO A 103 -9.05 17.84 -4.90
CA PRO A 103 -8.93 19.22 -4.43
C PRO A 103 -7.68 19.45 -3.56
N THR A 104 -7.33 18.47 -2.72
CA THR A 104 -6.14 18.51 -1.87
C THR A 104 -4.86 18.55 -2.69
N ALA A 105 -4.73 17.69 -3.71
CA ALA A 105 -3.57 17.70 -4.61
C ALA A 105 -3.47 19.00 -5.42
N ARG A 106 -4.60 19.53 -5.92
CA ARG A 106 -4.65 20.79 -6.68
C ARG A 106 -4.16 21.97 -5.84
N ARG A 107 -4.54 22.05 -4.57
CA ARG A 107 -4.08 23.09 -3.63
C ARG A 107 -2.56 23.07 -3.44
N GLN A 108 -1.91 21.92 -3.60
CA GLN A 108 -0.46 21.83 -3.44
C GLN A 108 0.33 22.49 -4.57
N ARG A 109 -0.29 22.76 -5.73
CA ARG A 109 0.39 23.33 -6.90
C ARG A 109 0.76 24.81 -6.72
N HIS A 110 0.14 25.51 -5.78
CA HIS A 110 0.44 26.92 -5.52
C HIS A 110 1.02 27.14 -4.12
N LYS A 111 2.06 27.97 -4.04
CA LYS A 111 2.78 28.29 -2.80
C LYS A 111 1.88 28.81 -1.68
N PHE A 112 0.80 29.52 -2.00
CA PHE A 112 -0.11 30.14 -1.04
C PHE A 112 -1.26 29.23 -0.58
N THR A 113 -1.52 28.13 -1.28
CA THR A 113 -2.61 27.19 -0.94
C THR A 113 -2.11 25.82 -0.50
N ARG A 114 -0.83 25.52 -0.74
CA ARG A 114 -0.23 24.26 -0.34
C ARG A 114 -0.17 24.14 1.17
N ALA A 115 -0.21 22.90 1.63
CA ALA A 115 -0.20 22.57 3.05
C ALA A 115 1.16 22.95 3.67
N GLY A 116 1.13 23.38 4.93
CA GLY A 116 2.33 23.74 5.69
C GLY A 116 2.95 22.54 6.40
N SER A 117 4.03 22.78 7.15
CA SER A 117 4.70 21.73 7.94
C SER A 117 3.84 21.16 9.06
N SER A 118 2.83 21.89 9.54
CA SER A 118 1.91 21.44 10.61
C SER A 118 0.80 20.50 10.14
N SER A 119 0.57 20.42 8.82
CA SER A 119 -0.38 19.50 8.21
C SER A 119 0.15 19.09 6.84
N PRO A 120 1.26 18.34 6.79
CA PRO A 120 1.96 18.08 5.55
C PRO A 120 1.15 17.18 4.63
N VAL A 121 1.35 17.35 3.32
CA VAL A 121 0.69 16.56 2.28
C VAL A 121 1.75 15.95 1.37
N ALA A 122 1.58 14.66 1.09
CA ALA A 122 2.40 13.89 0.17
C ALA A 122 1.52 13.40 -0.98
N ILE A 123 1.92 13.66 -2.23
CA ILE A 123 1.19 13.22 -3.42
C ILE A 123 1.95 12.07 -4.06
N HIS A 124 1.33 10.90 -4.14
CA HIS A 124 1.88 9.75 -4.83
C HIS A 124 1.25 9.64 -6.23
N CYS A 125 2.04 9.82 -7.28
CA CYS A 125 1.57 9.72 -8.66
C CYS A 125 2.68 9.23 -9.58
N GLY A 126 2.40 8.21 -10.39
CA GLY A 126 3.33 7.72 -11.42
C GLY A 126 4.68 7.24 -10.88
N GLY A 127 4.70 6.56 -9.73
CA GLY A 127 5.92 6.07 -9.09
C GLY A 127 6.79 7.17 -8.47
N VAL A 128 6.29 8.39 -8.36
CA VAL A 128 6.98 9.49 -7.68
C VAL A 128 6.14 9.98 -6.53
N LEU A 129 6.76 10.12 -5.37
CA LEU A 129 6.19 10.73 -4.18
C LEU A 129 6.66 12.18 -4.10
N THR A 130 5.72 13.13 -4.16
CA THR A 130 5.98 14.56 -4.07
C THR A 130 5.57 15.07 -2.70
N LEU A 131 6.52 15.65 -1.96
CA LEU A 131 6.29 16.24 -0.64
C LEU A 131 6.22 17.76 -0.76
N CYS A 132 5.18 18.36 -0.19
CA CYS A 132 5.00 19.81 -0.22
C CYS A 132 5.41 20.44 1.11
N SER A 133 6.03 21.62 1.04
CA SER A 133 6.47 22.39 2.21
C SER A 133 7.49 21.66 3.09
N VAL A 134 8.51 21.10 2.44
CA VAL A 134 9.68 20.53 3.12
C VAL A 134 10.68 21.66 3.44
N PRO A 135 11.00 21.92 4.71
CA PRO A 135 12.01 22.91 5.10
C PRO A 135 13.41 22.56 4.58
N PRO A 136 14.34 23.54 4.45
CA PRO A 136 15.68 23.31 3.90
C PRO A 136 16.49 22.23 4.64
N ARG A 137 16.28 22.04 5.94
CA ARG A 137 16.97 21.02 6.76
C ARG A 137 16.16 19.75 7.01
N GLY A 138 14.94 19.64 6.47
CA GLY A 138 14.11 18.44 6.63
C GLY A 138 14.78 17.22 6.03
N ARG A 139 14.81 16.10 6.75
CA ARG A 139 15.29 14.81 6.25
C ARG A 139 14.15 13.81 6.30
N LEU A 140 14.04 12.98 5.26
CA LEU A 140 13.12 11.86 5.30
C LEU A 140 13.53 10.95 6.46
N THR A 141 12.62 10.72 7.39
CA THR A 141 12.86 9.93 8.60
C THR A 141 12.19 8.57 8.49
N THR A 142 10.98 8.54 7.94
CA THR A 142 10.17 7.33 7.79
C THR A 142 9.45 7.38 6.46
N LEU A 143 9.48 6.27 5.72
CA LEU A 143 8.72 6.06 4.50
C LEU A 143 8.21 4.62 4.48
N THR A 144 7.02 4.43 5.03
CA THR A 144 6.41 3.11 5.19
C THR A 144 5.58 2.77 3.96
N VAL A 145 5.91 1.65 3.33
CA VAL A 145 5.26 1.18 2.09
C VAL A 145 4.78 -0.26 2.19
N VAL A 146 3.78 -0.57 1.37
CA VAL A 146 3.34 -1.93 1.04
C VAL A 146 3.93 -2.27 -0.31
N ARG A 147 4.65 -3.38 -0.38
CA ARG A 147 5.24 -3.91 -1.61
C ARG A 147 4.29 -4.93 -2.25
N ASP A 148 4.36 -5.04 -3.57
CA ASP A 148 3.78 -6.21 -4.25
C ASP A 148 4.53 -7.46 -3.78
N PRO A 149 3.82 -8.54 -3.46
CA PRO A 149 4.46 -9.78 -3.02
C PRO A 149 5.09 -10.51 -4.21
N ASP A 150 6.01 -11.43 -3.91
CA ASP A 150 6.47 -12.40 -4.88
C ASP A 150 5.31 -13.30 -5.34
N PRO A 151 5.30 -13.77 -6.61
CA PRO A 151 4.26 -14.65 -7.12
C PRO A 151 4.05 -15.89 -6.23
N GLY A 152 2.81 -16.11 -5.79
CA GLY A 152 2.42 -17.22 -4.90
C GLY A 152 2.71 -16.98 -3.41
N SER A 153 3.30 -15.84 -3.04
CA SER A 153 3.49 -15.41 -1.64
C SER A 153 2.37 -14.48 -1.21
N TYR A 154 1.85 -14.68 0.01
CA TYR A 154 0.74 -13.89 0.56
C TYR A 154 1.04 -13.48 2.02
N PRO A 155 2.04 -12.61 2.26
CA PRO A 155 2.40 -12.16 3.59
C PRO A 155 1.37 -11.18 4.16
N ILE A 156 0.60 -11.62 5.16
CA ILE A 156 -0.39 -10.80 5.88
C ILE A 156 -0.39 -11.15 7.38
N ASP A 157 -0.87 -10.23 8.20
CA ASP A 157 -1.24 -10.55 9.58
C ASP A 157 -2.39 -11.58 9.56
N THR A 158 -2.37 -12.52 10.51
CA THR A 158 -3.42 -13.54 10.63
C THR A 158 -4.79 -12.90 10.89
N ARG A 159 -4.83 -11.74 11.57
CA ARG A 159 -6.07 -10.96 11.78
C ARG A 159 -6.73 -10.50 10.48
N ALA A 160 -5.97 -10.37 9.39
CA ALA A 160 -6.55 -10.02 8.09
C ALA A 160 -7.42 -11.14 7.50
N LEU A 161 -7.28 -12.39 7.96
CA LEU A 161 -8.11 -13.50 7.53
C LEU A 161 -9.57 -13.39 8.00
N ASP A 162 -9.83 -12.58 9.02
CA ASP A 162 -11.19 -12.30 9.51
C ASP A 162 -11.99 -11.39 8.55
N LEU A 163 -11.34 -10.88 7.50
CA LEU A 163 -11.94 -10.04 6.45
C LEU A 163 -12.31 -10.83 5.17
N ILE A 164 -12.19 -12.16 5.20
CA ILE A 164 -12.57 -13.06 4.11
C ILE A 164 -14.09 -13.26 4.08
#